data_AF-A0A843TF32-F1
#
_entry.id   AF-A0A843TF32-F1
#
_cell.length_a   1.000
_cell.length_b   1.000
_cell.length_c   1.000
_cell.angle_alpha   90.00
_cell.angle_beta   90.00
_cell.angle_gamma   90.00
#
_symmetry.space_group_name_H-M   'P 1'
#
loop_
_entity.id
_entity.type
_entity.pdbx_description
1 polymer ?
#
loop_
_entity_poly.entity_id
_entity_poly.type
_entity_poly.pdbx_seq_one_letter_code
_entity_poly.pdbx_strand_id
1 'polypeptide(L)'
;MSVQEEIRQAAREATVHRLTTSGDLTQDGLALRLGELWKDDARHVAPWGRWLFFEGGVWRMDECLEHMTRTRDFLRDLAEQLPPKEESAANRLRQADTVAKVVGLARSNLEQRAVVEMWDADLYELGHSNQGKR
;
A
#
# COMPACT_ATOMS: atom_id res chain seq x y z
N MET A 1 6.60 -6.65 19.50
CA MET A 1 6.74 -5.82 18.30
C MET A 1 7.07 -4.41 18.78
N SER A 2 7.49 -3.47 17.93
CA SER A 2 7.73 -2.09 18.38
C SER A 2 6.40 -1.43 18.71
N VAL A 3 6.31 -0.63 19.79
CA VAL A 3 5.11 0.13 20.17
C VAL A 3 4.61 0.99 18.99
N GLN A 4 5.52 1.50 18.18
CA GLN A 4 5.19 2.27 16.97
C GLN A 4 4.54 1.40 15.87
N GLU A 5 4.94 0.14 15.77
CA GLU A 5 4.36 -0.81 14.81
C GLU A 5 2.98 -1.28 15.28
N GLU A 6 2.79 -1.48 16.59
CA GLU A 6 1.49 -1.81 17.18
C GLU A 6 0.48 -0.67 17.00
N ILE A 7 0.90 0.59 17.17
CA ILE A 7 0.04 1.77 16.92
C ILE A 7 -0.33 1.87 15.44
N ARG A 8 0.62 1.64 14.53
CA ARG A 8 0.36 1.62 13.08
C ARG A 8 -0.59 0.49 12.71
N GLN A 9 -0.39 -0.70 13.25
CA GLN A 9 -1.26 -1.85 13.02
C GLN A 9 -2.69 -1.59 13.51
N ALA A 10 -2.86 -1.05 14.72
CA ALA A 10 -4.17 -0.67 15.24
C ALA A 10 -4.83 0.45 14.40
N ALA A 11 -4.06 1.43 13.94
CA ALA A 11 -4.55 2.48 13.05
C ALA A 11 -4.96 1.94 11.67
N ARG A 12 -4.21 0.96 11.14
CA ARG A 12 -4.54 0.22 9.93
C ARG A 12 -5.85 -0.55 10.11
N GLU A 13 -6.00 -1.32 11.18
CA GLU A 13 -7.23 -2.06 11.50
C GLU A 13 -8.45 -1.14 11.65
N ALA A 14 -8.31 -0.01 12.36
CA ALA A 14 -9.36 1.00 12.50
C ALA A 14 -9.70 1.69 11.17
N THR A 15 -8.69 1.92 10.32
CA THR A 15 -8.87 2.48 8.97
C THR A 15 -9.56 1.46 8.06
N VAL A 16 -9.15 0.19 8.09
CA VAL A 16 -9.82 -0.91 7.40
C VAL A 16 -11.28 -0.95 7.82
N HIS A 17 -11.59 -0.93 9.12
CA HIS A 17 -12.97 -0.93 9.63
C HIS A 17 -13.80 0.27 9.17
N ARG A 18 -13.21 1.48 9.14
CA ARG A 18 -13.91 2.66 8.62
C ARG A 18 -14.18 2.54 7.12
N LEU A 19 -13.21 2.02 6.38
CA LEU A 19 -13.31 1.81 4.94
C LEU A 19 -14.25 0.64 4.60
N THR A 20 -14.38 -0.39 5.46
CA THR A 20 -15.34 -1.50 5.29
C THR A 20 -16.78 -1.06 5.41
N THR A 21 -17.03 0.04 6.10
CA THR A 21 -18.35 0.67 6.19
C THR A 21 -18.77 1.32 4.87
N SER A 22 -17.82 1.65 3.99
CA SER A 22 -18.11 2.01 2.60
C SER A 22 -18.44 0.73 1.81
N GLY A 23 -19.72 0.51 1.51
CA GLY A 23 -20.23 -0.69 0.84
C GLY A 23 -19.81 -0.86 -0.62
N ASP A 24 -18.90 -0.06 -1.14
CA ASP A 24 -18.38 -0.22 -2.50
C ASP A 24 -17.36 -1.36 -2.57
N LEU A 25 -17.81 -2.50 -3.10
CA LEU A 25 -17.01 -3.70 -3.35
C LEU A 25 -16.61 -3.84 -4.83
N THR A 26 -16.67 -2.76 -5.62
CA THR A 26 -16.07 -2.73 -6.96
C THR A 26 -14.54 -2.75 -6.85
N GLN A 27 -13.86 -3.13 -7.92
CA GLN A 27 -12.39 -3.17 -7.93
C GLN A 27 -11.77 -1.78 -7.73
N ASP A 28 -12.43 -0.73 -8.24
CA ASP A 28 -12.01 0.66 -8.06
C ASP A 28 -12.20 1.14 -6.61
N GLY A 29 -13.38 0.93 -6.04
CA GLY A 29 -13.64 1.25 -4.63
C GLY A 29 -12.67 0.54 -3.69
N LEU A 30 -12.38 -0.74 -3.94
CA LEU A 30 -11.38 -1.50 -3.19
C LEU A 30 -9.95 -0.95 -3.40
N ALA A 31 -9.61 -0.50 -4.60
CA ALA A 31 -8.30 0.09 -4.89
C ALA A 31 -8.09 1.43 -4.18
N LEU A 32 -9.11 2.28 -4.10
CA LEU A 32 -9.07 3.52 -3.31
C LEU A 32 -8.88 3.22 -1.82
N ARG A 33 -9.59 2.22 -1.30
CA ARG A 33 -9.47 1.80 0.11
C ARG A 33 -8.09 1.22 0.43
N LEU A 34 -7.54 0.39 -0.47
CA LEU A 34 -6.18 -0.12 -0.34
C LEU A 34 -5.16 1.04 -0.38
N GLY A 35 -5.38 2.02 -1.26
CA GLY A 35 -4.53 3.21 -1.34
C GLY A 35 -4.51 4.03 -0.06
N GLU A 36 -5.66 4.23 0.57
CA GLU A 36 -5.73 4.92 1.87
C GLU A 36 -4.98 4.15 2.97
N LEU A 37 -5.06 2.81 2.96
CA LEU A 37 -4.32 1.97 3.90
C LEU A 37 -2.79 2.06 3.70
N TRP A 38 -2.36 2.25 2.46
CA TRP A 38 -0.96 2.25 2.04
C TRP A 38 -0.36 3.64 1.83
N LYS A 39 -1.11 4.70 2.19
CA LYS A 39 -0.74 6.08 1.84
C LYS A 39 0.59 6.54 2.45
N ASP A 40 0.98 5.98 3.58
CA ASP A 40 2.19 6.40 4.30
C ASP A 40 3.40 5.50 3.99
N ASP A 41 3.17 4.29 3.47
CA ASP A 41 4.19 3.24 3.43
C ASP A 41 4.29 2.48 2.12
N ALA A 42 3.48 2.77 1.10
CA ALA A 42 3.66 2.20 -0.25
C ALA A 42 3.64 3.26 -1.34
N ARG A 43 4.57 3.13 -2.28
CA ARG A 43 4.64 3.93 -3.51
C ARG A 43 4.88 3.02 -4.70
N HIS A 44 4.37 3.38 -5.86
CA HIS A 44 4.63 2.70 -7.12
C HIS A 44 5.31 3.65 -8.11
N VAL A 45 6.44 3.22 -8.64
CA VAL A 45 7.24 3.98 -9.61
C VAL A 45 7.03 3.37 -10.99
N ALA A 46 6.25 4.06 -11.82
CA ALA A 46 5.84 3.55 -13.14
C ALA A 46 7.02 3.24 -14.07
N PRO A 47 8.08 4.08 -14.17
CA PRO A 47 9.25 3.75 -14.98
C PRO A 47 9.96 2.45 -14.57
N TRP A 48 9.93 2.09 -13.29
CA TRP A 48 10.51 0.83 -12.80
C TRP A 48 9.54 -0.35 -12.91
N GLY A 49 8.23 -0.07 -12.93
CA GLY A 49 7.19 -1.09 -12.80
C GLY A 49 7.24 -1.79 -11.45
N ARG A 50 7.63 -1.07 -10.38
CA ARG A 50 7.88 -1.64 -9.04
C ARG A 50 7.15 -0.86 -7.97
N TRP A 51 6.70 -1.60 -6.96
CA TRP A 51 6.30 -1.07 -5.67
C TRP A 51 7.53 -0.86 -4.80
N LEU A 52 7.45 0.15 -3.93
CA LEU A 52 8.37 0.38 -2.83
C LEU A 52 7.56 0.43 -1.54
N PHE A 53 8.08 -0.21 -0.50
CA PHE A 53 7.51 -0.20 0.84
C PHE A 53 8.45 0.50 1.82
N PHE A 54 7.89 1.34 2.69
CA PHE A 54 8.64 2.03 3.73
C PHE A 54 8.76 1.14 4.97
N GLU A 55 9.96 0.62 5.23
CA GLU A 55 10.23 -0.31 6.32
C GLU A 55 11.52 0.04 7.04
N GLY A 56 11.47 0.08 8.37
CA GLY A 56 12.66 0.34 9.18
C GLY A 56 13.33 1.70 8.89
N GLY A 57 12.57 2.69 8.40
CA GLY A 57 13.06 4.02 8.08
C GLY A 57 13.62 4.19 6.67
N VAL A 58 13.55 3.16 5.82
CA VAL A 58 14.02 3.21 4.44
C VAL A 58 12.96 2.67 3.49
N TRP A 59 12.94 3.20 2.27
CA TRP A 59 12.12 2.64 1.20
C TRP A 59 12.85 1.48 0.53
N ARG A 60 12.16 0.36 0.38
CA ARG A 60 12.70 -0.86 -0.25
C ARG A 60 11.86 -1.24 -1.44
N MET A 61 12.50 -1.58 -2.54
CA MET A 61 11.81 -2.15 -3.69
C MET A 61 11.20 -3.50 -3.30
N ASP A 62 10.00 -3.76 -3.78
CA ASP A 62 9.39 -5.07 -3.65
C ASP A 62 10.11 -6.08 -4.57
N GLU A 63 10.73 -7.08 -3.94
CA GLU A 63 11.46 -8.17 -4.60
C GLU A 63 10.73 -9.52 -4.51
N CYS A 64 9.66 -9.62 -3.72
CA CYS A 64 9.03 -10.89 -3.35
C CYS A 64 7.50 -10.90 -3.52
N LEU A 65 6.96 -9.96 -4.30
CA LEU A 65 5.51 -9.80 -4.51
C LEU A 65 4.77 -9.49 -3.21
N GLU A 66 5.39 -8.71 -2.33
CA GLU A 66 4.79 -8.26 -1.08
C GLU A 66 3.49 -7.49 -1.33
N HIS A 67 3.43 -6.66 -2.38
CA HIS A 67 2.20 -5.99 -2.79
C HIS A 67 1.04 -6.97 -3.03
N MET A 68 1.31 -8.13 -3.63
CA MET A 68 0.30 -9.16 -3.86
C MET A 68 -0.13 -9.82 -2.55
N THR A 69 0.81 -10.09 -1.65
CA THR A 69 0.49 -10.68 -0.33
C THR A 69 -0.35 -9.73 0.51
N ARG A 70 0.10 -8.48 0.68
CA ARG A 70 -0.65 -7.44 1.42
C ARG A 70 -2.05 -7.22 0.83
N THR A 71 -2.20 -7.22 -0.50
CA THR A 71 -3.53 -7.10 -1.15
C THR A 71 -4.42 -8.30 -0.87
N ARG A 72 -3.90 -9.52 -0.92
CA ARG A 72 -4.68 -10.74 -0.61
C ARG A 72 -5.17 -10.73 0.83
N ASP A 73 -4.31 -10.33 1.76
CA ASP A 73 -4.67 -10.30 3.18
C ASP A 73 -5.74 -9.24 3.44
N PHE A 74 -5.57 -8.03 2.88
CA PHE A 74 -6.63 -7.00 2.89
C PHE A 74 -7.98 -7.54 2.38
N LEU A 75 -8.01 -8.17 1.20
CA LEU A 75 -9.27 -8.67 0.63
C LEU A 75 -9.87 -9.85 1.41
N ARG A 76 -9.04 -10.68 2.06
CA ARG A 76 -9.51 -11.76 2.95
C ARG A 76 -10.15 -11.19 4.22
N ASP A 77 -9.50 -10.22 4.84
CA ASP A 77 -10.03 -9.55 6.04
C ASP A 77 -11.38 -8.88 5.75
N LEU A 78 -11.53 -8.28 4.56
CA LEU A 78 -12.82 -7.75 4.11
C LEU A 78 -13.87 -8.86 3.92
N ALA A 79 -13.48 -9.96 3.29
CA ALA A 79 -14.37 -11.07 3.03
C ALA A 79 -14.85 -11.77 4.31
N GLU A 80 -14.06 -11.75 5.38
CA GLU A 80 -14.41 -12.28 6.71
C GLU A 80 -15.37 -11.37 7.47
N GLN A 81 -15.37 -10.07 7.18
CA GLN A 81 -16.29 -9.09 7.78
C GLN A 81 -17.67 -9.07 7.11
N LEU A 82 -17.83 -9.67 5.93
CA LEU A 82 -19.12 -9.72 5.24
C LEU A 82 -20.10 -10.69 5.95
N PRO A 83 -21.40 -10.35 6.00
CA PRO A 83 -22.39 -11.24 6.62
C PRO A 83 -22.54 -12.53 5.81
N PRO A 84 -22.97 -13.65 6.43
CA PRO A 84 -23.10 -14.95 5.74
C PRO A 84 -23.96 -14.91 4.46
N LYS A 85 -24.95 -14.01 4.40
CA LYS A 85 -25.81 -13.80 3.22
C LYS A 85 -25.07 -13.25 1.99
N GLU A 86 -23.85 -12.73 2.16
CA GLU A 86 -23.00 -12.14 1.10
C GLU A 86 -21.81 -13.05 0.72
N GLU A 87 -21.92 -14.36 0.93
CA GLU A 87 -20.86 -15.33 0.65
C GLU A 87 -20.33 -15.26 -0.79
N SER A 88 -21.19 -14.98 -1.78
CA SER A 88 -20.77 -14.79 -3.18
C SER A 88 -19.82 -13.60 -3.35
N ALA A 89 -20.09 -12.48 -2.66
CA ALA A 89 -19.21 -11.33 -2.66
C ALA A 89 -17.89 -11.65 -1.94
N ALA A 90 -17.96 -12.33 -0.79
CA ALA A 90 -16.78 -12.79 -0.04
C ALA A 90 -15.88 -13.69 -0.90
N ASN A 91 -16.47 -14.62 -1.67
CA ASN A 91 -15.74 -15.49 -2.59
C ASN A 91 -15.10 -14.69 -3.74
N ARG A 92 -15.78 -13.69 -4.29
CA ARG A 92 -15.21 -12.80 -5.32
C ARG A 92 -14.00 -12.01 -4.81
N LEU A 93 -14.02 -11.53 -3.57
CA LEU A 93 -12.89 -10.83 -2.95
C LEU A 93 -11.64 -11.72 -2.88
N ARG A 94 -11.81 -13.03 -2.66
CA ARG A 94 -10.70 -14.00 -2.55
C ARG A 94 -10.14 -14.48 -3.90
N GLN A 95 -10.74 -14.09 -5.02
CA GLN A 95 -10.28 -14.50 -6.36
C GLN A 95 -8.97 -13.81 -6.75
N ALA A 96 -8.06 -14.55 -7.38
CA ALA A 96 -6.79 -14.03 -7.87
C ALA A 96 -6.96 -12.85 -8.85
N ASP A 97 -8.01 -12.88 -9.69
CA ASP A 97 -8.34 -11.79 -10.62
C ASP A 97 -8.70 -10.50 -9.88
N THR A 98 -9.49 -10.58 -8.81
CA THR A 98 -9.83 -9.42 -7.97
C THR A 98 -8.58 -8.84 -7.33
N VAL A 99 -7.70 -9.68 -6.76
CA VAL A 99 -6.43 -9.26 -6.17
C VAL A 99 -5.59 -8.48 -7.18
N ALA A 100 -5.37 -9.05 -8.37
CA ALA A 100 -4.55 -8.46 -9.42
C ALA A 100 -5.12 -7.12 -9.92
N LYS A 101 -6.45 -7.05 -10.12
CA LYS A 101 -7.12 -5.83 -10.60
C LYS A 101 -7.12 -4.72 -9.55
N VAL A 102 -7.36 -5.04 -8.28
CA VAL A 102 -7.34 -4.06 -7.19
C VAL A 102 -5.96 -3.43 -7.06
N VAL A 103 -4.90 -4.22 -6.94
CA VAL A 103 -3.53 -3.66 -6.82
C VAL A 103 -3.07 -2.97 -8.10
N GLY A 104 -3.51 -3.48 -9.26
CA GLY A 104 -3.23 -2.89 -10.57
C GLY A 104 -3.89 -1.52 -10.77
N LEU A 105 -5.03 -1.26 -10.15
CA LEU A 105 -5.67 0.06 -10.10
C LEU A 105 -5.01 0.94 -9.02
N ALA A 106 -4.71 0.39 -7.85
CA ALA A 106 -4.15 1.14 -6.71
C ALA A 106 -2.84 1.86 -7.06
N ARG A 107 -2.02 1.31 -7.97
CA ARG A 107 -0.79 1.98 -8.45
C ARG A 107 -1.01 3.33 -9.12
N SER A 108 -2.25 3.63 -9.53
CA SER A 108 -2.64 4.88 -10.20
C SER A 108 -3.28 5.90 -9.25
N ASN A 109 -3.52 5.53 -7.99
CA ASN A 109 -4.00 6.43 -6.96
C ASN A 109 -3.02 7.60 -6.75
N LEU A 110 -3.53 8.76 -6.32
CA LEU A 110 -2.72 9.97 -6.13
C LEU A 110 -1.63 9.77 -5.07
N GLU A 111 -1.94 9.09 -3.98
CA GLU A 111 -0.99 8.87 -2.87
C GLU A 111 0.07 7.81 -3.19
N GLN A 112 -0.23 6.87 -4.10
CA GLN A 112 0.69 5.78 -4.43
C GLN A 112 1.61 6.11 -5.59
N ARG A 113 1.23 6.99 -6.52
CA ARG A 113 2.10 7.32 -7.64
C ARG A 113 3.38 8.01 -7.15
N ALA A 114 4.54 7.53 -7.60
CA ALA A 114 5.82 8.18 -7.37
C ALA A 114 6.60 8.30 -8.68
N VAL A 115 7.40 9.37 -8.77
CA VAL A 115 8.34 9.58 -9.88
C VAL A 115 9.74 9.19 -9.45
N VAL A 116 10.66 9.00 -10.40
CA VAL A 116 12.03 8.55 -10.13
C VAL A 116 12.80 9.60 -9.32
N GLU A 117 12.55 10.88 -9.59
CA GLU A 117 13.20 12.04 -8.98
C GLU A 117 12.95 12.16 -7.47
N MET A 118 11.89 11.54 -6.94
CA MET A 118 11.61 11.48 -5.50
C MET A 118 12.63 10.62 -4.73
N TRP A 119 13.35 9.75 -5.43
CA TRP A 119 14.29 8.79 -4.86
C TRP A 119 15.74 9.19 -5.12
N ASP A 120 15.99 9.86 -6.24
CA ASP A 120 17.33 10.32 -6.65
C ASP A 120 17.78 11.61 -5.95
N ALA A 121 16.95 12.19 -5.08
CA ALA A 121 17.19 13.47 -4.41
C ALA A 121 18.42 13.48 -3.46
N ASP A 122 19.06 12.34 -3.20
CA ASP A 122 20.11 12.20 -2.17
C ASP A 122 21.48 11.71 -2.70
N LEU A 123 21.78 11.86 -3.99
CA LEU A 123 23.12 11.50 -4.51
C LEU A 123 24.14 12.64 -4.57
N TYR A 124 23.74 13.92 -4.46
CA TYR A 124 24.66 15.07 -4.65
C TYR A 124 24.76 16.07 -3.49
N GLU A 125 23.92 16.00 -2.45
CA GLU A 125 23.98 16.97 -1.33
C GLU A 125 25.03 16.64 -0.24
N LEU A 126 25.69 15.48 -0.30
CA LEU A 126 26.77 15.09 0.62
C LEU A 126 28.19 15.57 0.21
N GLY A 127 28.31 16.37 -0.86
CA GLY A 127 29.61 16.73 -1.46
C GLY A 127 30.07 18.20 -1.37
N HIS A 128 29.21 19.15 -0.97
CA HIS A 128 29.53 20.59 -1.12
C HIS A 128 29.50 21.43 0.16
N SER A 129 29.27 20.84 1.34
CA SER A 129 29.30 21.57 2.62
C SER A 129 30.47 21.15 3.51
N ASN A 130 31.69 21.12 2.95
CA ASN A 130 32.89 21.21 3.79
C ASN A 130 34.08 21.84 3.07
N GLN A 131 33.99 23.14 2.75
CA GLN A 131 35.16 24.01 2.69
C GLN A 131 34.94 25.21 3.61
N GLY A 132 35.04 24.94 4.90
CA GLY A 132 35.35 25.94 5.90
C GLY A 132 36.67 25.59 6.59
N LYS A 133 37.65 26.48 6.43
CA LYS A 133 38.92 26.62 7.18
C LYS A 133 40.16 25.93 6.57
N ARG A 134 41.01 26.73 5.92
CA ARG A 134 42.21 27.31 6.56
C ARG A 134 42.47 28.71 6.03
#